data_AF-A0A023HMG0-F1
#
_entry.id   AF-A0A023HMG0-F1
#
_cell.length_a   1.000
_cell.length_b   1.000
_cell.length_c   1.000
_cell.angle_alpha   90.00
_cell.angle_beta   90.00
_cell.angle_gamma   90.00
#
_symmetry.space_group_name_H-M   'P 1'
#
loop_
_entity.id
_entity.type
_entity.pdbx_description
1 polymer ?
#
loop_
_entity_poly.entity_id
_entity_poly.type
_entity_poly.pdbx_seq_one_letter_code
_entity_poly.pdbx_strand_id
1 'polypeptide(L)'
;LIFFHDHTLMILTMITILVGYMMSTVLTNKLTNRYLLEGQTIELIWTILPAIILVFIALPSLRILYLMDEINNPVLTIKSIGHQWYWS
;
A
#
# COMPACT_ATOMS: atom_id res chain seq x y z
N LEU A 1 -0.26 12.43 8.52
CA LEU A 1 -0.07 10.97 8.74
C LEU A 1 -1.38 10.19 8.69
N ILE A 2 -2.41 10.54 9.48
CA ILE A 2 -3.72 9.85 9.46
C ILE A 2 -4.32 9.78 8.05
N PHE A 3 -4.35 10.90 7.32
CA PHE A 3 -4.81 10.92 5.93
C PHE A 3 -4.06 9.96 4.99
N PHE A 4 -2.75 9.79 5.19
CA PHE A 4 -1.96 8.84 4.39
C PHE A 4 -2.27 7.40 4.79
N HIS A 5 -2.36 7.12 6.08
CA HIS A 5 -2.82 5.83 6.58
C HIS A 5 -4.17 5.44 5.98
N ASP A 6 -5.18 6.31 6.07
CA ASP A 6 -6.53 6.03 5.58
C ASP A 6 -6.56 5.84 4.05
N HIS A 7 -5.78 6.64 3.32
CA HIS A 7 -5.61 6.47 1.87
C HIS A 7 -4.99 5.11 1.51
N THR A 8 -3.91 4.71 2.19
CA THR A 8 -3.27 3.40 1.94
C THR A 8 -4.18 2.24 2.32
N LEU A 9 -4.93 2.36 3.43
CA LEU A 9 -5.86 1.34 3.88
C LEU A 9 -7.05 1.17 2.92
N MET A 10 -7.56 2.27 2.37
CA MET A 10 -8.60 2.23 1.33
C MET A 10 -8.13 1.44 0.11
N ILE A 11 -6.91 1.67 -0.37
CA ILE A 11 -6.35 0.94 -1.51
C ILE A 11 -6.17 -0.55 -1.18
N LEU A 12 -5.61 -0.87 -0.01
CA LEU A 12 -5.42 -2.25 0.43
C LEU A 12 -6.74 -3.02 0.51
N THR A 13 -7.76 -2.42 1.13
CA THR A 13 -9.09 -3.04 1.25
C THR A 13 -9.76 -3.24 -0.11
N MET A 14 -9.58 -2.32 -1.06
CA MET A 14 -10.05 -2.50 -2.43
C MET A 14 -9.40 -3.72 -3.10
N ILE A 15 -8.08 -3.89 -2.97
CA ILE A 15 -7.34 -5.02 -3.54
C ILE A 15 -7.78 -6.34 -2.90
N THR A 16 -7.92 -6.39 -1.56
CA THR A 16 -8.31 -7.63 -0.88
C THR A 16 -9.73 -8.05 -1.26
N ILE A 17 -10.67 -7.11 -1.41
CA ILE A 17 -12.02 -7.40 -1.88
C ILE A 17 -12.00 -7.91 -3.33
N LEU A 18 -11.23 -7.28 -4.22
CA LEU A 18 -11.08 -7.71 -5.62
C LEU A 18 -10.56 -9.15 -5.72
N VAL A 19 -9.47 -9.47 -5.00
CA VAL A 19 -8.89 -10.81 -4.98
C VAL A 19 -9.85 -11.81 -4.36
N GLY A 20 -10.51 -11.45 -3.25
CA GLY A 20 -11.52 -12.30 -2.62
C GLY A 20 -12.69 -12.62 -3.56
N TYR A 21 -13.17 -11.64 -4.31
CA TYR A 21 -14.19 -11.83 -5.33
C TYR A 21 -13.71 -12.78 -6.44
N MET A 22 -12.53 -12.54 -7.02
CA MET A 22 -11.95 -13.42 -8.06
C MET A 22 -11.84 -14.87 -7.59
N MET A 23 -11.34 -15.11 -6.37
CA MET A 23 -11.26 -16.45 -5.79
C MET A 23 -12.64 -17.08 -5.62
N SER A 24 -13.63 -16.34 -5.13
CA SER A 24 -15.00 -16.84 -4.96
C SER A 24 -15.65 -17.26 -6.29
N THR A 25 -15.38 -16.53 -7.37
CA THR A 25 -15.92 -16.86 -8.70
C THR A 25 -15.27 -18.10 -9.29
N VAL A 26 -13.95 -18.29 -9.10
CA VAL A 26 -13.25 -19.51 -9.54
C VAL A 26 -13.80 -20.75 -8.81
N LEU A 27 -14.06 -20.65 -7.50
CA LEU A 27 -14.61 -21.76 -6.71
C LEU A 27 -16.04 -22.13 -7.09
N THR A 28 -16.84 -21.18 -7.58
CA THR A 28 -18.25 -21.39 -7.95
C THR A 28 -18.45 -21.73 -9.42
N ASN A 29 -17.41 -21.61 -10.24
CA ASN A 29 -17.47 -21.86 -11.67
C ASN A 29 -17.53 -23.37 -11.97
N LYS A 30 -18.54 -23.80 -12.73
CA LYS A 30 -18.73 -25.20 -13.16
C LYS A 30 -18.12 -25.51 -14.53
N LEU A 31 -17.75 -24.49 -15.30
CA LEU A 31 -17.19 -24.63 -16.64
C LEU A 31 -15.70 -24.99 -16.54
N THR A 32 -15.26 -25.94 -17.35
CA THR A 32 -13.85 -26.36 -17.40
C THR A 32 -13.22 -25.92 -18.71
N ASN A 33 -12.08 -25.24 -18.63
CA ASN A 33 -11.23 -24.94 -19.78
C ASN A 33 -9.79 -25.37 -19.46
N ARG A 34 -9.27 -26.37 -20.17
CA ARG A 34 -7.92 -26.93 -19.93
C ARG A 34 -6.89 -26.50 -20.97
N TYR A 35 -7.32 -25.90 -22.08
CA TYR A 35 -6.45 -25.58 -23.21
C TYR A 35 -5.91 -24.14 -23.17
N LEU A 36 -6.33 -23.34 -22.19
CA LEU A 36 -5.76 -22.01 -21.95
C LEU A 36 -4.41 -22.15 -21.23
N LEU A 37 -3.33 -22.30 -22.02
CA LEU A 37 -1.97 -22.49 -21.50
C LEU A 37 -1.23 -21.17 -21.26
N GLU A 38 -1.54 -20.15 -22.06
CA GLU A 38 -0.87 -18.84 -21.99
C GLU A 38 -1.88 -17.69 -22.18
N GLY A 39 -1.54 -16.54 -21.61
CA GLY A 39 -2.40 -15.37 -21.59
C GLY A 39 -1.59 -14.08 -21.46
N GLN A 40 -0.64 -13.85 -22.37
CA GLN A 40 0.30 -12.72 -22.32
C GLN A 40 -0.39 -11.35 -22.11
N THR A 41 -1.56 -11.16 -22.71
CA THR A 41 -2.34 -9.92 -22.55
C THR A 41 -2.85 -9.74 -21.12
N ILE A 42 -3.30 -10.82 -20.47
CA ILE A 42 -3.75 -10.81 -19.07
C ILE A 42 -2.55 -10.57 -18.14
N GLU A 43 -1.41 -11.18 -18.45
CA GLU A 43 -0.16 -10.96 -17.71
C GLU A 43 0.29 -9.51 -17.74
N LEU A 44 0.22 -8.89 -18.91
CA LEU A 44 0.52 -7.47 -19.06
C LEU A 44 -0.43 -6.59 -18.24
N ILE A 45 -1.73 -6.91 -18.21
CA ILE A 45 -2.72 -6.16 -17.43
C ILE A 45 -2.42 -6.27 -15.93
N TRP A 46 -2.23 -7.48 -15.40
CA TRP A 46 -2.00 -7.67 -13.97
C TRP A 46 -0.60 -7.28 -13.48
N THR A 47 0.33 -6.94 -14.37
CA THR A 47 1.65 -6.40 -14.01
C THR A 47 1.62 -4.87 -13.99
N ILE A 48 1.02 -4.25 -15.00
CA ILE A 48 0.94 -2.78 -15.10
C ILE A 48 -0.01 -2.21 -14.05
N LEU A 49 -1.16 -2.86 -13.81
CA LEU A 49 -2.18 -2.33 -12.91
C LEU A 49 -1.65 -2.19 -11.46
N PRO A 50 -1.00 -3.20 -10.85
CA PRO A 50 -0.38 -3.05 -9.53
C PRO A 50 0.76 -2.03 -9.51
N ALA A 51 1.58 -1.95 -10.57
CA ALA A 51 2.66 -0.97 -10.65
C ALA A 51 2.14 0.47 -10.56
N ILE A 52 1.04 0.77 -11.27
CA ILE A 52 0.37 2.07 -11.20
C ILE A 52 -0.16 2.35 -9.80
N ILE A 53 -0.80 1.37 -9.15
CA ILE A 53 -1.29 1.52 -7.77
C ILE A 53 -0.15 1.88 -6.81
N LEU A 54 1.01 1.22 -6.94
CA LEU A 54 2.17 1.51 -6.10
C LEU A 54 2.69 2.93 -6.30
N VAL A 55 2.69 3.46 -7.53
CA VAL A 55 3.06 4.86 -7.78
C VAL A 55 2.12 5.82 -7.05
N PHE A 56 0.81 5.56 -7.05
CA PHE A 56 -0.16 6.38 -6.32
C PHE A 56 0.05 6.36 -4.80
N ILE A 57 0.55 5.25 -4.24
CA ILE A 57 0.91 5.17 -2.81
C ILE A 57 2.25 5.90 -2.55
N ALA A 58 3.23 5.74 -3.44
CA ALA A 58 4.58 6.25 -3.26
C ALA A 58 4.66 7.78 -3.27
N LEU A 59 3.94 8.45 -4.18
CA LEU A 59 3.97 9.91 -4.31
C LEU A 59 3.59 10.67 -3.01
N PRO A 60 2.42 10.42 -2.38
CA PRO A 60 2.08 11.07 -1.12
C PRO A 60 2.99 10.62 0.03
N SER A 61 3.50 9.39 0.00
CA SER A 61 4.44 8.87 0.99
C SER A 61 5.76 9.65 1.00
N LEU A 62 6.38 9.80 -0.17
CA LEU A 62 7.63 10.54 -0.32
C LEU A 62 7.47 12.00 0.05
N ARG A 63 6.35 12.63 -0.34
CA ARG A 63 6.06 14.02 0.08
C ARG A 63 6.03 14.16 1.60
N ILE A 64 5.38 13.25 2.31
CA ILE A 64 5.32 13.29 3.77
C ILE A 64 6.70 13.09 4.38
N LEU A 65 7.49 12.15 3.85
CA LEU A 65 8.85 11.91 4.32
C LEU A 65 9.69 13.20 4.27
N TYR A 66 9.68 13.91 3.14
CA TYR A 66 10.42 15.17 3.00
C TYR A 66 9.89 16.27 3.95
N LEU A 67 8.58 16.37 4.14
CA LEU A 67 8.00 17.34 5.09
C LEU A 67 8.37 17.03 6.55
N MET A 68 8.67 15.78 6.89
CA MET A 68 9.10 15.40 8.23
C MET A 68 10.59 15.63 8.46
N ASP A 69 11.39 15.55 7.41
CA ASP A 69 12.84 15.76 7.46
C ASP A 69 13.23 17.25 7.37
N GLU A 70 12.30 18.12 6.96
CA GLU A 70 12.52 19.56 6.95
C GLU A 70 12.89 20.07 8.35
N ILE A 71 14.13 20.53 8.47
CA ILE A 71 14.68 21.13 9.68
C ILE A 71 14.01 22.49 9.88
N ASN A 72 12.99 22.50 10.74
CA ASN A 72 12.36 23.73 11.19
C ASN A 72 13.19 24.37 12.30
N ASN A 73 13.30 25.71 12.28
CA ASN A 73 13.93 26.49 13.35
C ASN A 73 13.09 26.36 14.64
N PRO A 74 13.57 25.66 15.68
CA PRO A 74 12.76 25.43 16.87
C PRO A 74 12.85 26.63 17.82
N VAL A 75 11.74 26.97 18.47
CA VAL A 75 11.70 27.96 19.56
C VAL A 75 12.22 27.37 20.88
N LEU A 76 12.05 26.06 21.08
CA LEU A 76 12.44 25.32 22.27
C LEU A 76 13.09 23.98 21.87
N THR A 77 14.17 23.62 22.54
CA THR A 77 14.78 22.28 22.43
C THR A 77 14.66 21.55 23.77
N ILE A 78 14.15 20.31 23.74
CA ILE A 78 14.02 19.45 24.92
C ILE A 78 14.91 18.24 24.71
N LYS A 79 15.73 17.91 25.71
CA LYS A 79 16.52 16.69 25.72
C LYS A 79 15.83 15.67 26.63
N SER A 80 15.57 14.47 26.12
CA SER A 80 15.22 13.31 26.96
C SER A 80 16.37 12.31 26.98
N ILE A 81 16.64 11.73 28.15
CA ILE A 81 17.64 10.69 28.37
C ILE A 81 16.90 9.44 28.85
N GLY A 82 17.06 8.34 28.14
CA GLY A 82 16.47 7.05 28.51
C GLY A 82 17.32 6.33 29.56
N HIS A 83 16.67 5.91 30.63
CA HIS A 83 17.19 5.00 31.66
C HIS A 83 16.44 3.67 31.58
N GLN A 84 16.91 2.66 32.32
CA GLN A 84 16.10 1.44 32.48
C GLN A 84 14.81 1.81 33.23
N TRP A 85 13.68 1.65 32.54
CA TRP A 85 12.31 1.89 33.01
C TRP A 85 11.86 3.34 33.20
N TYR A 86 12.68 4.36 32.91
CA TYR A 86 12.22 5.76 32.94
C TYR A 86 12.99 6.68 31.99
N TRP A 87 12.48 7.90 31.80
CA TRP A 87 13.10 8.95 31.01
C TRP A 87 13.29 10.19 31.90
N SER A 88 14.42 10.89 31.74
CA SER A 88 14.71 12.17 32.40
C SER A 88 14.88 13.29 31.38
#